data_AF-A0A2T1HMQ9-F1
#
_entry.id   AF-A0A2T1HMQ9-F1
#
_cell.length_a   1.000
_cell.length_b   1.000
_cell.length_c   1.000
_cell.angle_alpha   90.00
_cell.angle_beta   90.00
_cell.angle_gamma   90.00
#
_symmetry.space_group_name_H-M   'P 1'
#
loop_
_entity.id
_entity.type
_entity.pdbx_description
1 polymer ?
#
loop_
_entity_poly.entity_id
_entity_poly.type
_entity_poly.pdbx_seq_one_letter_code
_entity_poly.pdbx_strand_id
1 'polypeptide(L)'
;MVAVQRRHHALVVVEAGPPHQRAVAEDPQIARFRSHAPRRPLGRSRVGVLAERRTAGRAFHSDAEAAARRAAVRVARQENGMQQVRRWSSTRREPAKPKRPSRLRIFAPTLLVLVCGAAAAGFWSFASWRTGQAIDAWLDREAALGREWSCPDRKIGGFPFRIEVTCARPSFRGPAEKRQVTGQLASAHAVAQVYSPNHVIVEAEGPLEVRDETGATAQAAWELLRASVVGRPGGALERVSVEGKGLTLVAQSEVGSLETGARALELHLRRTPDRPATDGAFDVAGRINGARVPPLDAVLGGAEPTDATVLATITQAEPLSGRGLQSELDRWRQAGGRLQLTSLTVLKGAKRVDAAGSLGLDDLHRAQGRVEVTLTGLDELLQSMGVSPRTAAIGGLIAGVLGGKKPADVDPPPGAGNALKGVTLPLRLDGGKAFLGPIPVARLAPLY
;
A
#
# COMPACT_ATOMS: atom_id res chain seq x y z
N MET A 1 33.27 13.89 48.12
CA MET A 1 31.86 13.48 47.93
C MET A 1 31.23 14.46 46.94
N VAL A 2 30.60 14.11 45.83
CA VAL A 2 30.40 12.82 45.13
C VAL A 2 30.62 13.09 43.63
N ALA A 3 31.27 12.18 42.91
CA ALA A 3 31.48 12.33 41.47
C ALA A 3 30.22 11.98 40.67
N VAL A 4 29.78 12.86 39.75
CA VAL A 4 28.66 12.57 38.84
C VAL A 4 29.17 11.77 37.64
N GLN A 5 29.21 10.45 37.83
CA GLN A 5 29.66 9.49 36.82
C GLN A 5 28.60 9.30 35.73
N ARG A 6 28.73 10.03 34.59
CA ARG A 6 27.90 9.77 33.41
C ARG A 6 28.23 8.39 32.85
N ARG A 7 27.31 7.43 33.02
CA ARG A 7 27.43 6.10 32.40
C ARG A 7 27.21 6.21 30.90
N HIS A 8 28.29 6.04 30.13
CA HIS A 8 28.18 5.68 28.72
C HIS A 8 27.61 4.26 28.65
N HIS A 9 26.42 4.09 28.08
CA HIS A 9 25.96 2.78 27.65
C HIS A 9 26.54 2.51 26.27
N ALA A 10 27.44 1.53 26.19
CA ALA A 10 28.00 1.07 24.94
C ALA A 10 26.89 0.48 24.06
N LEU A 11 26.81 0.92 22.81
CA LEU A 11 25.95 0.31 21.81
C LEU A 11 26.57 -1.03 21.41
N VAL A 12 25.97 -2.14 21.82
CA VAL A 12 26.39 -3.47 21.34
C VAL A 12 25.87 -3.61 19.92
N VAL A 13 26.77 -3.49 18.94
CA VAL A 13 26.50 -3.83 17.55
C VAL A 13 26.39 -5.35 17.46
N VAL A 14 25.19 -5.84 17.20
CA VAL A 14 24.95 -7.25 16.88
C VAL A 14 24.86 -7.36 15.36
N GLU A 15 25.85 -7.98 14.73
CA GLU A 15 25.81 -8.28 13.30
C GLU A 15 24.65 -9.22 12.97
N ALA A 16 23.91 -8.91 11.90
CA ALA A 16 22.74 -9.68 11.48
C ALA A 16 23.14 -10.73 10.43
N GLY A 17 23.07 -12.01 10.81
CA GLY A 17 23.22 -13.14 9.88
C GLY A 17 22.01 -13.34 8.94
N PRO A 18 22.09 -14.29 7.99
CA PRO A 18 21.15 -14.44 6.87
C PRO A 18 19.68 -14.77 7.25
N PRO A 19 18.70 -14.54 6.37
CA PRO A 19 17.32 -14.20 6.77
C PRO A 19 16.35 -15.39 6.99
N HIS A 20 16.81 -16.63 7.10
CA HIS A 20 15.93 -17.82 7.06
C HIS A 20 15.57 -18.43 8.44
N GLN A 21 15.90 -17.78 9.56
CA GLN A 21 15.51 -18.24 10.91
C GLN A 21 15.10 -17.08 11.84
N ARG A 22 13.85 -16.61 11.76
CA ARG A 22 13.21 -15.85 12.84
C ARG A 22 11.81 -16.37 13.12
N ALA A 23 11.61 -16.85 14.35
CA ALA A 23 10.28 -17.02 14.91
C ALA A 23 9.70 -15.63 15.24
N VAL A 24 8.45 -15.38 14.85
CA VAL A 24 7.72 -14.17 15.23
C VAL A 24 7.10 -14.42 16.60
N ALA A 25 7.39 -13.56 17.57
CA ALA A 25 6.71 -13.60 18.87
C ALA A 25 5.30 -13.01 18.75
N GLU A 26 4.29 -13.74 19.21
CA GLU A 26 2.96 -13.15 19.45
C GLU A 26 3.06 -12.16 20.63
N ASP A 27 2.46 -10.98 20.44
CA ASP A 27 2.19 -9.93 21.42
C ASP A 27 3.39 -9.08 21.94
N PRO A 28 3.87 -8.07 21.16
CA PRO A 28 4.84 -7.10 21.62
C PRO A 28 4.20 -6.06 22.58
N GLN A 29 4.47 -6.20 23.89
CA GLN A 29 3.96 -5.28 24.91
C GLN A 29 4.50 -3.84 24.73
N ILE A 30 3.62 -2.92 24.34
CA ILE A 30 3.93 -1.48 24.29
C ILE A 30 3.97 -0.90 25.71
N ALA A 31 5.09 -0.28 26.06
CA ALA A 31 5.32 0.31 27.39
C ALA A 31 4.31 1.42 27.71
N ARG A 32 3.47 1.20 28.74
CA ARG A 32 2.57 2.23 29.28
C ARG A 32 3.28 3.09 30.32
N PHE A 33 3.55 4.35 29.99
CA PHE A 33 3.91 5.36 30.98
C PHE A 33 2.72 5.62 31.93
N ARG A 34 2.91 5.37 33.24
CA ARG A 34 2.01 5.85 34.30
C ARG A 34 2.64 7.06 34.97
N SER A 35 2.01 8.22 34.81
CA SER A 35 2.18 9.32 35.75
C SER A 35 1.40 9.03 37.04
N HIS A 36 1.97 9.37 38.19
CA HIS A 36 1.30 9.33 39.49
C HIS A 36 1.64 10.59 40.28
N ALA A 37 0.62 11.43 40.50
CA ALA A 37 0.64 12.49 41.49
C ALA A 37 -0.30 12.08 42.65
N PRO A 38 0.05 12.36 43.93
CA PRO A 38 -0.62 11.73 45.07
C PRO A 38 -1.73 12.60 45.68
N ARG A 39 -2.90 12.03 45.97
CA ARG A 39 -3.82 12.52 47.01
C ARG A 39 -4.50 11.38 47.79
N ARG A 40 -4.30 11.38 49.11
CA ARG A 40 -5.15 10.79 50.17
C ARG A 40 -6.40 11.72 50.38
N PRO A 41 -7.46 11.40 51.17
CA PRO A 41 -7.46 10.50 52.35
C PRO A 41 -8.74 9.68 52.71
N LEU A 42 -8.56 8.80 53.72
CA LEU A 42 -9.45 8.44 54.86
C LEU A 42 -10.95 8.07 54.68
N GLY A 43 -11.40 7.03 55.42
CA GLY A 43 -12.80 6.89 55.86
C GLY A 43 -13.29 5.46 56.19
N ARG A 44 -13.20 5.01 57.44
CA ARG A 44 -13.93 3.83 57.95
C ARG A 44 -15.38 4.20 58.31
N SER A 45 -16.32 3.27 58.21
CA SER A 45 -17.18 2.86 59.36
C SER A 45 -18.10 1.66 59.07
N ARG A 46 -18.39 0.88 60.12
CA ARG A 46 -19.49 -0.10 60.20
C ARG A 46 -20.66 0.54 60.96
N VAL A 47 -21.90 0.21 60.61
CA VAL A 47 -23.05 0.19 61.56
C VAL A 47 -23.95 -1.00 61.20
N GLY A 48 -24.51 -1.67 62.20
CA GLY A 48 -25.66 -2.58 62.07
C GLY A 48 -26.64 -2.31 63.21
N VAL A 49 -27.94 -2.58 63.02
CA VAL A 49 -29.01 -2.27 64.00
C VAL A 49 -30.04 -3.41 64.12
N LEU A 50 -30.60 -3.51 65.33
CA LEU A 50 -31.55 -4.47 65.93
C LEU A 50 -32.91 -3.75 66.18
N ALA A 51 -34.07 -4.38 66.36
CA ALA A 51 -34.57 -5.77 66.28
C ALA A 51 -36.13 -5.71 66.30
N GLU A 52 -36.84 -6.83 66.48
CA GLU A 52 -38.00 -7.04 67.39
C GLU A 52 -38.62 -8.45 67.15
N ARG A 53 -38.72 -9.37 68.12
CA ARG A 53 -39.58 -9.45 69.34
C ARG A 53 -41.08 -9.57 69.08
N ARG A 54 -41.66 -10.71 69.51
CA ARG A 54 -42.73 -10.76 70.54
C ARG A 54 -42.96 -12.19 71.08
N THR A 55 -43.52 -12.26 72.28
CA THR A 55 -43.65 -13.46 73.13
C THR A 55 -45.04 -13.60 73.73
N ALA A 56 -45.59 -14.82 73.76
CA ALA A 56 -46.65 -15.30 74.67
C ALA A 56 -46.69 -16.85 74.57
N GLY A 57 -47.08 -17.64 75.58
CA GLY A 57 -47.36 -17.33 76.98
C GLY A 57 -48.18 -18.44 77.68
N ARG A 58 -47.60 -19.09 78.71
CA ARG A 58 -48.24 -19.84 79.82
C ARG A 58 -49.32 -20.93 79.54
N ALA A 59 -49.09 -22.13 80.09
CA ALA A 59 -49.95 -22.73 81.14
C ALA A 59 -49.21 -23.88 81.87
N PHE A 60 -49.66 -24.22 83.08
CA PHE A 60 -49.05 -25.18 84.02
C PHE A 60 -50.09 -26.24 84.41
N HIS A 61 -49.66 -27.47 84.71
CA HIS A 61 -50.33 -28.63 85.36
C HIS A 61 -49.88 -29.92 84.62
N SER A 62 -49.59 -31.05 85.27
CA SER A 62 -49.53 -31.37 86.70
C SER A 62 -48.60 -32.57 86.93
N ASP A 63 -47.78 -32.55 87.98
CA ASP A 63 -47.00 -33.72 88.42
C ASP A 63 -47.91 -34.81 89.00
N ALA A 64 -47.82 -36.05 88.48
CA ALA A 64 -48.21 -37.27 89.21
C ALA A 64 -47.84 -38.64 88.55
N GLU A 65 -47.21 -38.72 87.36
CA GLU A 65 -46.87 -40.03 86.73
C GLU A 65 -45.36 -40.25 86.46
N ALA A 66 -44.49 -39.38 86.95
CA ALA A 66 -43.06 -39.38 86.59
C ALA A 66 -42.18 -40.44 87.30
N ALA A 67 -42.72 -41.19 88.27
CA ALA A 67 -41.95 -42.03 89.20
C ALA A 67 -41.94 -43.54 88.87
N ALA A 68 -43.02 -44.10 88.31
CA ALA A 68 -43.18 -45.56 88.21
C ALA A 68 -42.56 -46.23 86.96
N ARG A 69 -42.19 -45.45 85.92
CA ARG A 69 -41.65 -46.00 84.65
C ARG A 69 -40.12 -45.94 84.53
N ARG A 70 -39.40 -45.52 85.57
CA ARG A 70 -37.93 -45.31 85.52
C ARG A 70 -37.07 -46.54 85.89
N ALA A 71 -37.68 -47.69 86.20
CA ALA A 71 -36.98 -48.89 86.70
C ALA A 71 -36.74 -50.01 85.67
N ALA A 72 -37.45 -50.04 84.54
CA ALA A 72 -37.53 -51.26 83.68
C ALA A 72 -36.70 -51.24 82.38
N VAL A 73 -35.94 -50.17 82.07
CA VAL A 73 -35.07 -50.11 80.87
C VAL A 73 -33.64 -49.65 81.22
N ARG A 74 -33.15 -50.07 82.40
CA ARG A 74 -31.77 -49.85 82.86
C ARG A 74 -30.87 -51.09 82.74
N VAL A 75 -31.19 -52.01 81.83
CA VAL A 75 -30.35 -53.16 81.46
C VAL A 75 -29.99 -53.17 79.96
N ALA A 76 -30.79 -52.55 79.09
CA ALA A 76 -30.56 -52.51 77.63
C ALA A 76 -29.70 -51.30 77.16
N ARG A 77 -28.75 -50.81 77.97
CA ARG A 77 -27.95 -49.60 77.66
C ARG A 77 -26.43 -49.79 77.74
N GLN A 78 -25.92 -51.01 77.58
CA GLN A 78 -24.46 -51.24 77.49
C GLN A 78 -24.02 -52.24 76.39
N GLU A 79 -24.89 -52.64 75.45
CA GLU A 79 -24.49 -53.45 74.27
C GLU A 79 -24.76 -52.79 72.91
N ASN A 80 -25.43 -51.63 72.86
CA ASN A 80 -25.67 -50.90 71.61
C ASN A 80 -24.59 -49.85 71.24
N GLY A 81 -23.50 -49.76 72.03
CA GLY A 81 -22.35 -48.88 71.74
C GLY A 81 -21.43 -49.40 70.63
N MET A 82 -21.46 -50.70 70.32
CA MET A 82 -20.49 -51.35 69.42
C MET A 82 -21.07 -51.82 68.07
N GLN A 83 -22.30 -51.39 67.72
CA GLN A 83 -22.87 -51.60 66.37
C GLN A 83 -23.02 -50.30 65.55
N GLN A 84 -22.97 -49.10 66.15
CA GLN A 84 -23.03 -47.83 65.40
C GLN A 84 -21.71 -47.36 64.77
N VAL A 85 -20.61 -48.10 64.92
CA VAL A 85 -19.38 -47.90 64.12
C VAL A 85 -19.33 -48.84 62.90
N ARG A 86 -20.31 -49.76 62.75
CA ARG A 86 -20.43 -50.68 61.60
C ARG A 86 -21.69 -50.46 60.75
N ARG A 87 -22.26 -49.24 60.77
CA ARG A 87 -23.32 -48.81 59.83
C ARG A 87 -22.95 -47.59 58.97
N TRP A 88 -21.65 -47.43 58.70
CA TRP A 88 -21.17 -46.77 57.46
C TRP A 88 -20.96 -47.83 56.35
N SER A 89 -21.87 -48.80 56.27
CA SER A 89 -21.90 -49.84 55.23
C SER A 89 -22.42 -49.26 53.92
N SER A 90 -21.56 -48.45 53.28
CA SER A 90 -21.55 -48.17 51.86
C SER A 90 -22.92 -48.13 51.15
N THR A 91 -23.62 -47.00 51.26
CA THR A 91 -24.30 -46.47 50.06
C THR A 91 -23.21 -45.97 49.11
N ARG A 92 -22.44 -46.92 48.55
CA ARG A 92 -21.60 -46.65 47.38
C ARG A 92 -22.60 -46.17 46.33
N ARG A 93 -22.56 -44.87 45.99
CA ARG A 93 -23.14 -44.44 44.72
C ARG A 93 -22.43 -45.30 43.69
N GLU A 94 -23.18 -46.19 43.06
CA GLU A 94 -22.63 -47.07 42.05
C GLU A 94 -21.94 -46.16 41.02
N PRO A 95 -20.62 -46.31 40.79
CA PRO A 95 -19.91 -45.40 39.92
C PRO A 95 -20.55 -45.53 38.54
N ALA A 96 -21.30 -44.51 38.13
CA ALA A 96 -22.11 -44.54 36.92
C ALA A 96 -21.22 -45.05 35.79
N LYS A 97 -21.54 -46.24 35.26
CA LYS A 97 -20.65 -47.04 34.40
C LYS A 97 -19.90 -46.08 33.47
N PRO A 98 -18.56 -45.97 33.57
CA PRO A 98 -17.83 -44.91 32.89
C PRO A 98 -18.20 -44.99 31.41
N LYS A 99 -18.93 -43.98 30.93
CA LYS A 99 -19.35 -43.92 29.52
C LYS A 99 -18.06 -43.99 28.73
N ARG A 100 -17.83 -45.14 28.07
CA ARG A 100 -16.58 -45.44 27.35
C ARG A 100 -16.23 -44.19 26.56
N PRO A 101 -15.06 -43.55 26.78
CA PRO A 101 -14.74 -42.29 26.12
C PRO A 101 -14.89 -42.54 24.63
N SER A 102 -15.83 -41.84 23.99
CA SER A 102 -16.22 -42.21 22.63
C SER A 102 -14.99 -42.07 21.75
N ARG A 103 -14.67 -43.12 20.97
CA ARG A 103 -13.50 -43.10 20.08
C ARG A 103 -13.57 -41.93 19.09
N LEU A 104 -14.77 -41.40 18.84
CA LEU A 104 -15.01 -40.10 18.21
C LEU A 104 -14.17 -38.95 18.78
N ARG A 105 -13.85 -38.86 20.08
CA ARG A 105 -12.98 -37.77 20.58
C ARG A 105 -11.54 -37.84 20.05
N ILE A 106 -11.08 -39.02 19.62
CA ILE A 106 -9.76 -39.22 19.01
C ILE A 106 -9.85 -39.04 17.49
N PHE A 107 -10.90 -39.58 16.86
CA PHE A 107 -11.06 -39.49 15.40
C PHE A 107 -11.67 -38.17 14.90
N ALA A 108 -12.43 -37.42 15.71
CA ALA A 108 -13.02 -36.15 15.34
C ALA A 108 -12.00 -35.08 14.92
N PRO A 109 -10.87 -34.82 15.63
CA PRO A 109 -9.87 -33.88 15.14
C PRO A 109 -9.23 -34.34 13.83
N THR A 110 -8.94 -35.64 13.66
CA THR A 110 -8.41 -36.17 12.40
C THR A 110 -9.40 -36.02 11.25
N LEU A 111 -10.67 -36.37 11.47
CA LEU A 111 -11.74 -36.21 10.48
C LEU A 111 -11.97 -34.73 10.14
N LEU A 112 -11.94 -33.83 11.13
CA LEU A 112 -12.04 -32.40 10.92
C LEU A 112 -10.90 -31.88 10.06
N VAL A 113 -9.65 -32.27 10.34
CA VAL A 113 -8.48 -31.89 9.51
C VAL A 113 -8.61 -32.43 8.09
N LEU A 114 -9.07 -33.67 7.90
CA LEU A 114 -9.32 -34.25 6.58
C LEU A 114 -10.42 -33.50 5.81
N VAL A 115 -11.54 -33.16 6.48
CA VAL A 115 -12.63 -32.39 5.88
C VAL A 115 -12.18 -30.97 5.53
N CYS A 116 -11.45 -30.29 6.40
CA CYS A 116 -10.88 -28.97 6.13
C CYS A 116 -9.86 -29.01 4.98
N GLY A 117 -9.01 -30.05 4.91
CA GLY A 117 -8.07 -30.26 3.81
C GLY A 117 -8.76 -30.50 2.47
N ALA A 118 -9.79 -31.35 2.45
CA ALA A 118 -10.61 -31.60 1.27
C ALA A 118 -11.38 -30.35 0.82
N ALA A 119 -11.94 -29.58 1.76
CA ALA A 119 -12.62 -28.32 1.48
C ALA A 119 -11.65 -27.27 0.91
N ALA A 120 -10.45 -27.14 1.48
CA ALA A 120 -9.40 -26.26 0.98
C ALA A 120 -8.93 -26.66 -0.43
N ALA A 121 -8.75 -27.96 -0.69
CA ALA A 121 -8.41 -28.49 -2.01
C ALA A 121 -9.51 -28.21 -3.07
N GLY A 122 -10.78 -28.48 -2.73
CA GLY A 122 -11.92 -28.18 -3.60
C GLY A 122 -12.06 -26.69 -3.90
N PHE A 123 -11.99 -25.84 -2.86
CA PHE A 123 -12.05 -24.40 -3.00
C PHE A 123 -10.89 -23.86 -3.86
N TRP A 124 -9.65 -24.27 -3.57
CA TRP A 124 -8.48 -23.80 -4.30
C TRP A 124 -8.50 -24.25 -5.75
N SER A 125 -8.93 -25.49 -6.03
CA SER A 125 -9.08 -25.99 -7.41
C SER A 125 -10.12 -25.18 -8.19
N PHE A 126 -11.25 -24.83 -7.57
CA PHE A 126 -12.25 -23.93 -8.16
C PHE A 126 -11.68 -22.53 -8.42
N ALA A 127 -10.94 -21.95 -7.47
CA ALA A 127 -10.29 -20.65 -7.63
C ALA A 127 -9.24 -20.66 -8.76
N SER A 128 -8.43 -21.70 -8.85
CA SER A 128 -7.43 -21.91 -9.92
C SER A 128 -8.09 -21.99 -11.31
N TRP A 129 -9.14 -22.81 -11.45
CA TRP A 129 -9.93 -22.90 -12.69
C TRP A 129 -10.58 -21.56 -13.07
N ARG A 130 -11.18 -20.86 -12.10
CA ARG A 130 -11.82 -19.56 -12.31
C ARG A 130 -10.81 -18.48 -12.72
N THR A 131 -9.56 -18.57 -12.25
CA THR A 131 -8.45 -17.70 -12.68
C THR A 131 -8.05 -17.99 -14.12
N GLY A 132 -7.93 -19.25 -14.53
CA GLY A 132 -7.70 -19.63 -15.93
C GLY A 132 -8.72 -18.97 -16.86
N GLN A 133 -10.02 -19.16 -16.58
CA GLN A 133 -11.11 -18.52 -17.34
C GLN A 133 -11.06 -16.99 -17.33
N ALA A 134 -10.58 -16.36 -16.25
CA ALA A 134 -10.46 -14.89 -16.19
C ALA A 134 -9.38 -14.38 -17.15
N ILE A 135 -8.27 -15.12 -17.27
CA ILE A 135 -7.16 -14.81 -18.18
C ILE A 135 -7.58 -15.08 -19.62
N ASP A 136 -8.18 -16.23 -19.92
CA ASP A 136 -8.63 -16.58 -21.27
C ASP A 136 -9.63 -15.52 -21.80
N ALA A 137 -10.65 -15.19 -21.02
CA ALA A 137 -11.59 -14.14 -21.39
C ALA A 137 -10.94 -12.74 -21.49
N TRP A 138 -9.80 -12.49 -20.84
CA TRP A 138 -9.04 -11.25 -21.04
C TRP A 138 -8.24 -11.26 -22.34
N LEU A 139 -7.57 -12.36 -22.67
CA LEU A 139 -6.87 -12.55 -23.93
C LEU A 139 -7.84 -12.39 -25.13
N ASP A 140 -9.02 -13.00 -25.06
CA ASP A 140 -10.07 -12.87 -26.09
C ASP A 140 -10.54 -11.42 -26.27
N ARG A 141 -10.70 -10.67 -25.18
CA ARG A 141 -11.08 -9.25 -25.23
C ARG A 141 -9.99 -8.37 -25.83
N GLU A 142 -8.72 -8.63 -25.51
CA GLU A 142 -7.61 -7.90 -26.10
C GLU A 142 -7.47 -8.20 -27.60
N ALA A 143 -7.60 -9.47 -28.00
CA ALA A 143 -7.59 -9.88 -29.41
C ALA A 143 -8.73 -9.21 -30.21
N ALA A 144 -9.94 -9.12 -29.64
CA ALA A 144 -11.06 -8.37 -30.22
C ALA A 144 -10.82 -6.85 -30.34
N LEU A 145 -9.82 -6.32 -29.62
CA LEU A 145 -9.35 -4.92 -29.70
C LEU A 145 -8.07 -4.77 -30.52
N GLY A 146 -7.68 -5.80 -31.30
CA GLY A 146 -6.50 -5.78 -32.17
C GLY A 146 -5.17 -5.90 -31.42
N ARG A 147 -5.18 -6.43 -30.20
CA ARG A 147 -3.97 -6.64 -29.36
C ARG A 147 -3.86 -8.12 -29.01
N GLU A 148 -3.01 -8.84 -29.72
CA GLU A 148 -2.74 -10.23 -29.46
C GLU A 148 -1.74 -10.35 -28.30
N TRP A 149 -2.12 -11.04 -27.24
CA TRP A 149 -1.24 -11.37 -26.12
C TRP A 149 -1.11 -12.89 -26.02
N SER A 150 0.07 -13.37 -25.62
CA SER A 150 0.29 -14.79 -25.34
C SER A 150 0.80 -15.01 -23.91
N CYS A 151 0.37 -16.13 -23.32
CA CYS A 151 0.93 -16.68 -22.09
C CYS A 151 1.24 -18.17 -22.33
N PRO A 152 2.38 -18.49 -22.99
CA PRO A 152 2.79 -19.86 -23.22
C PRO A 152 3.10 -20.57 -21.90
N ASP A 153 2.98 -21.90 -21.90
CA ASP A 153 3.29 -22.78 -20.78
C ASP A 153 2.67 -22.34 -19.44
N ARG A 154 1.46 -21.75 -19.50
CA ARG A 154 0.75 -21.17 -18.35
C ARG A 154 0.57 -22.18 -17.23
N LYS A 155 1.20 -21.92 -16.08
CA LYS A 155 1.04 -22.72 -14.85
C LYS A 155 0.26 -21.92 -13.82
N ILE A 156 -0.69 -22.58 -13.14
CA ILE A 156 -1.44 -22.00 -12.01
C ILE A 156 -1.17 -22.84 -10.75
N GLY A 157 -0.57 -22.22 -9.74
CA GLY A 157 -0.07 -22.84 -8.50
C GLY A 157 -0.38 -22.03 -7.24
N GLY A 158 0.32 -22.32 -6.13
CA GLY A 158 0.18 -21.58 -4.86
C GLY A 158 -0.70 -22.20 -3.77
N PHE A 159 -1.15 -23.46 -3.94
CA PHE A 159 -1.98 -24.17 -2.95
C PHE A 159 -1.37 -24.14 -1.52
N PRO A 160 -2.18 -23.94 -0.45
CA PRO A 160 -3.62 -23.67 -0.44
C PRO A 160 -3.99 -22.18 -0.36
N PHE A 161 -3.03 -21.30 -0.05
CA PHE A 161 -3.34 -19.93 0.43
C PHE A 161 -3.20 -18.82 -0.63
N ARG A 162 -2.64 -19.14 -1.81
CA ARG A 162 -2.43 -18.19 -2.90
C ARG A 162 -2.73 -18.80 -4.27
N ILE A 163 -2.90 -17.93 -5.24
CA ILE A 163 -2.97 -18.25 -6.66
C ILE A 163 -1.75 -17.58 -7.31
N GLU A 164 -0.86 -18.40 -7.81
CA GLU A 164 0.35 -18.01 -8.53
C GLU A 164 0.15 -18.38 -10.00
N VAL A 165 0.44 -17.47 -10.93
CA VAL A 165 0.32 -17.67 -12.37
C VAL A 165 1.66 -17.35 -13.00
N THR A 166 2.26 -18.31 -13.70
CA THR A 166 3.52 -18.12 -14.43
C THR A 166 3.29 -18.30 -15.92
N CYS A 167 3.77 -17.35 -16.73
CA CYS A 167 3.86 -17.44 -18.19
C CYS A 167 5.33 -17.51 -18.58
N ALA A 168 5.75 -18.56 -19.28
CA ALA A 168 7.10 -18.61 -19.85
C ALA A 168 7.09 -17.91 -21.21
N ARG A 169 7.99 -16.94 -21.41
CA ARG A 169 8.10 -16.15 -22.64
C ARG A 169 6.76 -15.58 -23.15
N PRO A 170 6.03 -14.78 -22.36
CA PRO A 170 4.81 -14.12 -22.85
C PRO A 170 5.17 -13.07 -23.91
N SER A 171 4.41 -13.06 -25.00
CA SER A 171 4.58 -12.13 -26.11
C SER A 171 3.36 -11.22 -26.28
N PHE A 172 3.55 -10.09 -26.95
CA PHE A 172 2.47 -9.23 -27.42
C PHE A 172 2.68 -8.86 -28.88
N ARG A 173 1.59 -8.65 -29.62
CA ARG A 173 1.57 -8.09 -30.96
C ARG A 173 0.38 -7.14 -31.08
N GLY A 174 0.62 -5.92 -31.51
CA GLY A 174 -0.47 -4.95 -31.70
C GLY A 174 -0.01 -3.54 -32.09
N PRO A 175 -0.96 -2.62 -32.25
CA PRO A 175 -0.69 -1.26 -32.67
C PRO A 175 -0.05 -0.41 -31.57
N ALA A 176 1.11 0.18 -31.87
CA ALA A 176 1.73 1.25 -31.10
C ALA A 176 2.00 2.45 -32.03
N GLU A 177 1.42 3.61 -31.71
CA GLU A 177 1.58 4.86 -32.47
C GLU A 177 1.42 4.70 -34.00
N LYS A 178 0.38 3.96 -34.41
CA LYS A 178 0.02 3.60 -35.80
C LYS A 178 0.91 2.55 -36.49
N ARG A 179 1.96 2.03 -35.86
CA ARG A 179 2.77 0.89 -36.35
C ARG A 179 2.36 -0.42 -35.69
N GLN A 180 2.54 -1.55 -36.37
CA GLN A 180 2.52 -2.85 -35.69
C GLN A 180 3.85 -3.10 -34.97
N VAL A 181 3.74 -3.48 -33.69
CA VAL A 181 4.88 -3.80 -32.84
C VAL A 181 4.68 -5.19 -32.25
N THR A 182 5.74 -6.00 -32.26
CA THR A 182 5.81 -7.29 -31.59
C THR A 182 6.82 -7.20 -30.45
N GLY A 183 6.45 -7.65 -29.26
CA GLY A 183 7.37 -7.74 -28.13
C GLY A 183 7.33 -9.09 -27.42
N GLN A 184 8.41 -9.40 -26.74
CA GLN A 184 8.71 -10.70 -26.15
C GLN A 184 9.44 -10.49 -24.82
N LEU A 185 8.79 -10.88 -23.72
CA LEU A 185 9.39 -10.88 -22.38
C LEU A 185 10.01 -12.25 -22.09
N ALA A 186 10.96 -12.36 -21.16
CA ALA A 186 11.53 -13.65 -20.76
C ALA A 186 10.56 -14.47 -19.90
N SER A 187 9.96 -13.88 -18.86
CA SER A 187 9.01 -14.54 -17.96
C SER A 187 8.12 -13.50 -17.26
N ALA A 188 6.89 -13.91 -16.92
CA ALA A 188 6.00 -13.13 -16.07
C ALA A 188 5.38 -14.02 -14.98
N HIS A 189 5.32 -13.50 -13.76
CA HIS A 189 4.79 -14.17 -12.59
C HIS A 189 3.79 -13.27 -11.86
N ALA A 190 2.55 -13.70 -11.71
CA ALA A 190 1.50 -12.97 -10.98
C ALA A 190 1.04 -13.75 -9.75
N VAL A 191 0.86 -13.07 -8.62
CA VAL A 191 0.45 -13.67 -7.34
C VAL A 191 -0.71 -12.89 -6.75
N ALA A 192 -1.75 -13.62 -6.34
CA ALA A 192 -2.85 -13.09 -5.53
C ALA A 192 -3.09 -14.00 -4.31
N GLN A 193 -3.43 -13.43 -3.16
CA GLN A 193 -3.78 -14.23 -1.98
C GLN A 193 -5.23 -14.70 -2.09
N VAL A 194 -5.51 -15.96 -1.72
CA VAL A 194 -6.86 -16.55 -1.77
C VAL A 194 -7.88 -15.75 -0.94
N TYR A 195 -7.45 -15.23 0.20
CA TYR A 195 -8.25 -14.40 1.11
C TYR A 195 -8.23 -12.90 0.75
N SER A 196 -7.50 -12.49 -0.28
CA SER A 196 -7.45 -11.10 -0.77
C SER A 196 -7.24 -11.06 -2.30
N PRO A 197 -8.18 -11.62 -3.10
CA PRO A 197 -8.02 -11.75 -4.55
C PRO A 197 -8.02 -10.40 -5.29
N ASN A 198 -8.45 -9.33 -4.61
CA ASN A 198 -8.44 -7.96 -5.11
C ASN A 198 -7.05 -7.29 -5.04
N HIS A 199 -6.04 -7.96 -4.47
CA HIS A 199 -4.65 -7.51 -4.46
C HIS A 199 -3.79 -8.48 -5.26
N VAL A 200 -3.34 -8.03 -6.42
CA VAL A 200 -2.48 -8.80 -7.34
C VAL A 200 -1.10 -8.13 -7.38
N ILE A 201 -0.05 -8.93 -7.22
CA ILE A 201 1.34 -8.53 -7.45
C ILE A 201 1.78 -9.22 -8.74
N VAL A 202 2.45 -8.48 -9.64
CA VAL A 202 3.01 -9.00 -10.88
C VAL A 202 4.49 -8.68 -10.92
N GLU A 203 5.31 -9.68 -11.16
CA GLU A 203 6.75 -9.56 -11.38
C GLU A 203 7.04 -9.95 -12.84
N ALA A 204 7.83 -9.11 -13.51
CA ALA A 204 8.30 -9.34 -14.87
C ALA A 204 9.81 -9.57 -14.83
N GLU A 205 10.29 -10.59 -15.52
CA GLU A 205 11.73 -10.90 -15.63
C GLU A 205 12.22 -10.49 -17.02
N GLY A 206 13.29 -9.71 -17.06
CA GLY A 206 13.89 -9.23 -18.30
C GLY A 206 14.75 -10.29 -19.01
N PRO A 207 15.17 -10.03 -20.25
CA PRO A 207 14.86 -8.82 -21.02
C PRO A 207 13.43 -8.81 -21.59
N LEU A 208 12.95 -7.61 -21.89
CA LEU A 208 11.87 -7.37 -22.84
C LEU A 208 12.50 -6.95 -24.18
N GLU A 209 12.34 -7.78 -25.20
CA GLU A 209 12.65 -7.42 -26.58
C GLU A 209 11.41 -6.87 -27.27
N VAL A 210 11.58 -5.83 -28.09
CA VAL A 210 10.54 -5.19 -28.89
C VAL A 210 11.08 -4.98 -30.29
N ARG A 211 10.27 -5.27 -31.31
CA ARG A 211 10.57 -5.07 -32.73
C ARG A 211 9.36 -4.48 -33.43
N ASP A 212 9.58 -3.47 -34.26
CA ASP A 212 8.52 -2.91 -35.10
C ASP A 212 8.59 -3.41 -36.55
N GLU A 213 7.57 -3.06 -37.34
CA GLU A 213 7.47 -3.43 -38.75
C GLU A 213 8.51 -2.75 -39.67
N THR A 214 9.23 -1.73 -39.18
CA THR A 214 10.33 -1.08 -39.92
C THR A 214 11.68 -1.76 -39.70
N GLY A 215 11.74 -2.72 -38.77
CA GLY A 215 12.98 -3.40 -38.37
C GLY A 215 13.72 -2.68 -37.24
N ALA A 216 13.17 -1.60 -36.69
CA ALA A 216 13.70 -0.99 -35.47
C ALA A 216 13.53 -1.96 -34.29
N THR A 217 14.51 -1.99 -33.40
CA THR A 217 14.53 -2.91 -32.25
C THR A 217 14.79 -2.13 -30.96
N ALA A 218 14.20 -2.61 -29.87
CA ALA A 218 14.50 -2.12 -28.53
C ALA A 218 14.60 -3.29 -27.56
N GLN A 219 15.59 -3.26 -26.68
CA GLN A 219 15.78 -4.22 -25.60
C GLN A 219 15.81 -3.47 -24.28
N ALA A 220 14.85 -3.77 -23.40
CA ALA A 220 14.83 -3.29 -22.03
C ALA A 220 15.24 -4.42 -21.08
N ALA A 221 16.09 -4.12 -20.11
CA ALA A 221 16.50 -5.07 -19.07
C ALA A 221 16.47 -4.40 -17.68
N TRP A 222 16.40 -5.22 -16.64
CA TRP A 222 16.27 -4.78 -15.24
C TRP A 222 16.65 -5.90 -14.28
N GLU A 223 17.01 -5.53 -13.05
CA GLU A 223 17.22 -6.45 -11.93
C GLU A 223 15.89 -6.84 -11.25
N LEU A 224 14.95 -5.90 -11.20
CA LEU A 224 13.61 -6.08 -10.66
C LEU A 224 12.64 -5.19 -11.42
N LEU A 225 11.49 -5.73 -11.80
CA LEU A 225 10.32 -4.96 -12.22
C LEU A 225 9.08 -5.60 -11.62
N ARG A 226 8.45 -4.91 -10.66
CA ARG A 226 7.26 -5.38 -9.94
C ARG A 226 6.14 -4.35 -10.01
N ALA A 227 4.95 -4.80 -10.34
CA ALA A 227 3.70 -4.07 -10.19
C ALA A 227 2.85 -4.66 -9.05
N SER A 228 2.03 -3.83 -8.42
CA SER A 228 1.14 -4.21 -7.31
C SER A 228 -0.15 -3.42 -7.46
N VAL A 229 -1.24 -4.12 -7.77
CA VAL A 229 -2.55 -3.55 -8.11
C VAL A 229 -3.55 -3.97 -7.05
N VAL A 230 -4.28 -2.98 -6.52
CA VAL A 230 -5.44 -3.19 -5.66
C VAL A 230 -6.66 -2.56 -6.30
N GLY A 231 -7.70 -3.36 -6.48
CA GLY A 231 -8.96 -2.95 -7.08
C GLY A 231 -9.93 -4.13 -7.18
N ARG A 232 -11.20 -3.83 -7.43
CA ARG A 232 -12.22 -4.88 -7.58
C ARG A 232 -12.25 -5.35 -9.03
N PRO A 233 -12.29 -6.67 -9.32
CA PRO A 233 -12.47 -7.16 -10.69
C PRO A 233 -13.71 -6.55 -11.36
N GLY A 234 -13.53 -5.87 -12.49
CA GLY A 234 -14.60 -5.14 -13.18
C GLY A 234 -15.15 -3.90 -12.46
N GLY A 235 -14.48 -3.43 -11.41
CA GLY A 235 -14.88 -2.27 -10.60
C GLY A 235 -13.81 -1.19 -10.54
N ALA A 236 -13.88 -0.34 -9.51
CA ALA A 236 -12.95 0.77 -9.34
C ALA A 236 -11.52 0.28 -8.99
N LEU A 237 -10.54 0.94 -9.61
CA LEU A 237 -9.13 0.89 -9.24
C LEU A 237 -8.94 1.66 -7.93
N GLU A 238 -8.28 1.05 -6.94
CA GLU A 238 -8.04 1.67 -5.63
C GLU A 238 -6.58 2.14 -5.49
N ARG A 239 -5.62 1.32 -5.93
CA ARG A 239 -4.19 1.61 -5.87
C ARG A 239 -3.39 0.84 -6.93
N VAL A 240 -2.39 1.48 -7.53
CA VAL A 240 -1.34 0.85 -8.32
C VAL A 240 0.01 1.28 -7.77
N SER A 241 0.97 0.37 -7.77
CA SER A 241 2.37 0.65 -7.46
C SER A 241 3.22 -0.08 -8.49
N VAL A 242 4.23 0.57 -9.03
CA VAL A 242 5.25 -0.01 -9.91
C VAL A 242 6.61 0.35 -9.33
N GLU A 243 7.49 -0.64 -9.17
CA GLU A 243 8.89 -0.45 -8.79
C GLU A 243 9.79 -1.14 -9.82
N GLY A 244 10.90 -0.46 -10.17
CA GLY A 244 11.92 -0.96 -11.09
C GLY A 244 13.32 -0.67 -10.55
N LYS A 245 14.27 -1.59 -10.74
CA LYS A 245 15.68 -1.44 -10.32
C LYS A 245 16.63 -1.91 -11.42
N GLY A 246 17.77 -1.24 -11.55
CA GLY A 246 18.80 -1.56 -12.54
C GLY A 246 18.30 -1.47 -13.99
N LEU A 247 17.42 -0.50 -14.28
CA LEU A 247 16.74 -0.35 -15.56
C LEU A 247 17.74 0.08 -16.65
N THR A 248 17.74 -0.62 -17.77
CA THR A 248 18.42 -0.23 -19.01
C THR A 248 17.48 -0.38 -20.20
N LEU A 249 17.68 0.46 -21.21
CA LEU A 249 16.99 0.41 -22.49
C LEU A 249 18.00 0.75 -23.59
N VAL A 250 18.18 -0.18 -24.52
CA VAL A 250 18.96 0.00 -25.75
C VAL A 250 17.97 -0.06 -26.91
N ALA A 251 17.85 1.03 -27.67
CA ALA A 251 17.05 1.09 -28.88
C ALA A 251 17.96 1.31 -30.10
N GLN A 252 17.61 0.69 -31.22
CA GLN A 252 18.32 0.75 -32.49
C GLN A 252 17.32 0.96 -33.64
N SER A 253 17.61 1.93 -34.50
CA SER A 253 16.78 2.32 -35.65
C SER A 253 17.68 2.82 -36.79
N GLU A 254 17.12 3.05 -37.99
CA GLU A 254 17.83 3.69 -39.10
C GLU A 254 18.37 5.09 -38.75
N VAL A 255 17.70 5.79 -37.82
CA VAL A 255 18.06 7.16 -37.37
C VAL A 255 19.21 7.14 -36.34
N GLY A 256 19.57 5.96 -35.82
CA GLY A 256 20.65 5.77 -34.85
C GLY A 256 20.27 4.88 -33.67
N SER A 257 21.18 4.79 -32.71
CA SER A 257 20.99 4.09 -31.44
C SER A 257 20.77 5.05 -30.28
N LEU A 258 20.00 4.61 -29.29
CA LEU A 258 19.80 5.28 -28.01
C LEU A 258 20.05 4.28 -26.88
N GLU A 259 21.01 4.59 -26.01
CA GLU A 259 21.16 3.91 -24.71
C GLU A 259 20.68 4.86 -23.60
N THR A 260 19.79 4.35 -22.75
CA THR A 260 19.27 5.05 -21.58
C THR A 260 19.07 4.04 -20.44
N GLY A 261 18.87 4.52 -19.22
CA GLY A 261 18.69 3.68 -18.05
C GLY A 261 18.56 4.47 -16.77
N ALA A 262 18.11 3.83 -15.70
CA ALA A 262 17.94 4.42 -14.37
C ALA A 262 18.25 3.39 -13.28
N ARG A 263 18.81 3.83 -12.15
CA ARG A 263 19.11 2.94 -11.01
C ARG A 263 17.84 2.44 -10.33
N ALA A 264 16.84 3.32 -10.20
CA ALA A 264 15.52 2.98 -9.66
C ALA A 264 14.42 3.82 -10.28
N LEU A 265 13.22 3.23 -10.38
CA LEU A 265 11.96 3.87 -10.73
C LEU A 265 10.90 3.42 -9.72
N GLU A 266 10.11 4.36 -9.20
CA GLU A 266 8.94 4.12 -8.37
C GLU A 266 7.78 4.96 -8.92
N LEU A 267 6.61 4.35 -9.09
CA LEU A 267 5.39 5.04 -9.47
C LEU A 267 4.24 4.49 -8.65
N HIS A 268 3.57 5.36 -7.91
CA HIS A 268 2.42 5.05 -7.08
C HIS A 268 1.23 5.89 -7.54
N LEU A 269 0.12 5.20 -7.79
CA LEU A 269 -1.19 5.78 -8.04
C LEU A 269 -2.12 5.31 -6.92
N ARG A 270 -2.87 6.21 -6.29
CA ARG A 270 -3.95 5.82 -5.37
C ARG A 270 -5.14 6.71 -5.60
N ARG A 271 -6.34 6.22 -5.30
CA ARG A 271 -7.49 7.10 -5.20
C ARG A 271 -7.24 8.15 -4.13
N THR A 272 -7.52 9.42 -4.40
CA THR A 272 -7.31 10.51 -3.44
C THR A 272 -8.18 10.26 -2.21
N PRO A 273 -7.61 10.12 -1.00
CA PRO A 273 -8.41 10.06 0.22
C PRO A 273 -9.20 11.37 0.38
N ASP A 274 -10.34 11.29 1.06
CA ASP A 274 -11.18 12.46 1.41
C ASP A 274 -11.88 13.18 0.24
N ARG A 275 -11.94 12.57 -0.96
CA ARG A 275 -12.76 13.05 -2.09
C ARG A 275 -13.96 12.15 -2.41
N PRO A 276 -15.09 12.71 -2.89
CA PRO A 276 -16.22 11.94 -3.39
C PRO A 276 -15.81 10.97 -4.50
N ALA A 277 -16.48 9.82 -4.57
CA ALA A 277 -16.22 8.83 -5.62
C ALA A 277 -16.47 9.35 -7.04
N THR A 278 -17.28 10.41 -7.17
CA THR A 278 -17.65 11.11 -8.41
C THR A 278 -16.57 12.05 -8.93
N ASP A 279 -15.58 12.44 -8.11
CA ASP A 279 -14.50 13.36 -8.56
C ASP A 279 -13.48 12.69 -9.49
N GLY A 280 -13.49 11.36 -9.58
CA GLY A 280 -12.50 10.58 -10.33
C GLY A 280 -11.05 10.92 -9.92
N ALA A 281 -10.82 11.29 -8.65
CA ALA A 281 -9.56 11.84 -8.20
C ALA A 281 -8.55 10.75 -7.81
N PHE A 282 -7.35 10.83 -8.38
CA PHE A 282 -6.22 9.96 -8.06
C PHE A 282 -4.96 10.78 -7.78
N ASP A 283 -4.29 10.47 -6.66
CA ASP A 283 -2.97 10.98 -6.34
C ASP A 283 -1.92 10.13 -7.07
N VAL A 284 -0.95 10.82 -7.67
CA VAL A 284 0.23 10.26 -8.34
C VAL A 284 1.46 10.70 -7.55
N ALA A 285 2.31 9.73 -7.17
CA ALA A 285 3.65 9.97 -6.66
C ALA A 285 4.63 9.16 -7.50
N GLY A 286 5.58 9.82 -8.15
CA GLY A 286 6.59 9.19 -8.99
C GLY A 286 8.00 9.62 -8.58
N ARG A 287 8.97 8.71 -8.71
CA ARG A 287 10.38 8.96 -8.41
C ARG A 287 11.25 8.16 -9.37
N ILE A 288 12.28 8.79 -9.92
CA ILE A 288 13.31 8.14 -10.73
C ILE A 288 14.68 8.60 -10.24
N ASN A 289 15.63 7.67 -10.12
CA ASN A 289 16.97 7.96 -9.64
C ASN A 289 18.04 7.44 -10.58
N GLY A 290 19.04 8.28 -10.83
CA GLY A 290 20.19 7.99 -11.68
C GLY A 290 19.84 7.79 -13.14
N ALA A 291 18.83 8.49 -13.65
CA ALA A 291 18.42 8.41 -15.05
C ALA A 291 19.50 9.03 -15.96
N ARG A 292 19.98 8.28 -16.94
CA ARG A 292 20.84 8.78 -18.03
C ARG A 292 19.96 9.07 -19.23
N VAL A 293 19.88 10.33 -19.66
CA VAL A 293 18.96 10.77 -20.71
C VAL A 293 19.75 11.58 -21.75
N PRO A 294 20.41 10.93 -22.74
CA PRO A 294 21.26 11.62 -23.71
C PRO A 294 20.61 12.81 -24.44
N PRO A 295 19.31 12.79 -24.80
CA PRO A 295 18.63 13.98 -25.34
C PRO A 295 18.59 15.17 -24.36
N LEU A 296 18.51 14.92 -23.05
CA LEU A 296 18.58 15.94 -22.01
C LEU A 296 20.03 16.41 -21.78
N ASP A 297 21.00 15.54 -22.00
CA ASP A 297 22.43 15.86 -21.94
C ASP A 297 22.82 16.84 -23.05
N ALA A 298 22.26 16.68 -24.25
CA ALA A 298 22.44 17.63 -25.37
C ALA A 298 21.81 19.01 -25.11
N VAL A 299 20.71 19.09 -24.35
CA VAL A 299 19.98 20.37 -24.10
C VAL A 299 20.48 21.09 -22.85
N LEU A 300 20.63 20.38 -21.73
CA LEU A 300 21.05 20.98 -20.47
C LEU A 300 22.57 20.99 -20.29
N GLY A 301 23.32 20.22 -21.08
CA GLY A 301 24.76 20.01 -20.91
C GLY A 301 25.10 19.09 -19.72
N GLY A 302 26.25 18.42 -19.83
CA GLY A 302 26.77 17.48 -18.83
C GLY A 302 26.16 16.08 -18.93
N ALA A 303 26.87 15.08 -18.40
CA ALA A 303 26.50 13.66 -18.41
C ALA A 303 26.12 13.14 -17.00
N GLU A 304 25.88 14.04 -16.06
CA GLU A 304 25.49 13.70 -14.69
C GLU A 304 24.13 12.98 -14.68
N PRO A 305 23.93 11.95 -13.84
CA PRO A 305 22.65 11.29 -13.73
C PRO A 305 21.56 12.26 -13.25
N THR A 306 20.36 12.09 -13.80
CA THR A 306 19.17 12.86 -13.45
C THR A 306 18.34 12.13 -12.41
N ASP A 307 18.05 12.79 -11.30
CA ASP A 307 17.06 12.36 -10.31
C ASP A 307 15.79 13.21 -10.49
N ALA A 308 14.60 12.61 -10.49
CA ALA A 308 13.35 13.34 -10.56
C ALA A 308 12.30 12.78 -9.59
N THR A 309 11.46 13.67 -9.05
CA THR A 309 10.34 13.34 -8.16
C THR A 309 9.13 14.16 -8.55
N VAL A 310 7.96 13.53 -8.65
CA VAL A 310 6.69 14.16 -9.00
C VAL A 310 5.60 13.78 -7.99
N LEU A 311 4.83 14.78 -7.57
CA LEU A 311 3.60 14.65 -6.80
C LEU A 311 2.51 15.41 -7.55
N ALA A 312 1.40 14.74 -7.87
CA ALA A 312 0.29 15.33 -8.60
C ALA A 312 -1.05 14.69 -8.22
N THR A 313 -2.16 15.33 -8.55
CA THR A 313 -3.51 14.76 -8.48
C THR A 313 -4.20 14.90 -9.83
N ILE A 314 -4.59 13.78 -10.43
CA ILE A 314 -5.42 13.73 -11.63
C ILE A 314 -6.89 13.74 -11.20
N THR A 315 -7.71 14.65 -11.71
CA THR A 315 -9.17 14.65 -11.50
C THR A 315 -9.92 14.11 -12.70
N GLN A 316 -11.13 13.61 -12.50
CA GLN A 316 -11.98 13.02 -13.55
C GLN A 316 -11.34 11.82 -14.28
N ALA A 317 -10.39 11.14 -13.63
CA ALA A 317 -9.87 9.87 -14.10
C ALA A 317 -10.87 8.76 -13.75
N GLU A 318 -11.70 8.41 -14.73
CA GLU A 318 -12.50 7.18 -14.69
C GLU A 318 -11.61 5.93 -14.81
N PRO A 319 -12.09 4.74 -14.40
CA PRO A 319 -11.39 3.48 -14.68
C PRO A 319 -11.17 3.31 -16.19
N LEU A 320 -9.95 2.92 -16.56
CA LEU A 320 -9.58 2.67 -17.97
C LEU A 320 -10.52 1.60 -18.57
N SER A 321 -11.21 1.95 -19.65
CA SER A 321 -12.24 1.06 -20.23
C SER A 321 -11.69 -0.03 -21.15
N GLY A 322 -10.35 -0.20 -21.20
CA GLY A 322 -9.64 -1.10 -22.12
C GLY A 322 -9.53 -0.59 -23.56
N ARG A 323 -10.08 0.61 -23.85
CA ARG A 323 -9.89 1.31 -25.13
C ARG A 323 -8.45 1.83 -25.25
N GLY A 324 -8.05 2.20 -26.47
CA GLY A 324 -6.75 2.81 -26.70
C GLY A 324 -6.57 4.12 -25.93
N LEU A 325 -5.33 4.41 -25.54
CA LEU A 325 -4.98 5.56 -24.69
C LEU A 325 -5.58 6.89 -25.17
N GLN A 326 -5.62 7.13 -26.48
CA GLN A 326 -6.21 8.32 -27.09
C GLN A 326 -7.69 8.51 -26.68
N SER A 327 -8.50 7.44 -26.74
CA SER A 327 -9.92 7.45 -26.36
C SER A 327 -10.17 7.52 -24.85
N GLU A 328 -9.14 7.25 -24.03
CA GLU A 328 -9.18 7.48 -22.58
C GLU A 328 -8.84 8.95 -22.27
N LEU A 329 -7.82 9.51 -22.94
CA LEU A 329 -7.46 10.93 -22.84
C LEU A 329 -8.56 11.86 -23.35
N ASP A 330 -9.27 11.49 -24.41
CA ASP A 330 -10.42 12.26 -24.93
C ASP A 330 -11.58 12.30 -23.93
N ARG A 331 -11.90 11.16 -23.30
CA ARG A 331 -12.95 11.09 -22.27
C ARG A 331 -12.58 11.92 -21.05
N TRP A 332 -11.32 11.80 -20.59
CA TRP A 332 -10.78 12.59 -19.50
C TRP A 332 -10.85 14.10 -19.79
N ARG A 333 -10.48 14.51 -21.02
CA ARG A 333 -10.61 15.90 -21.49
C ARG A 333 -12.07 16.37 -21.50
N GLN A 334 -12.98 15.59 -22.09
CA GLN A 334 -14.40 15.94 -22.20
C GLN A 334 -15.09 16.02 -20.82
N ALA A 335 -14.61 15.26 -19.83
CA ALA A 335 -15.04 15.37 -18.43
C ALA A 335 -14.48 16.60 -17.69
N GLY A 336 -13.67 17.45 -18.34
CA GLY A 336 -13.01 18.60 -17.71
C GLY A 336 -11.83 18.21 -16.82
N GLY A 337 -11.19 17.07 -17.10
CA GLY A 337 -10.07 16.53 -16.35
C GLY A 337 -8.88 17.48 -16.27
N ARG A 338 -8.27 17.57 -15.08
CA ARG A 338 -7.06 18.36 -14.82
C ARG A 338 -6.02 17.55 -14.08
N LEU A 339 -4.78 17.73 -14.48
CA LEU A 339 -3.59 17.32 -13.75
C LEU A 339 -3.15 18.49 -12.87
N GLN A 340 -3.38 18.37 -11.57
CA GLN A 340 -2.86 19.31 -10.57
C GLN A 340 -1.46 18.87 -10.18
N LEU A 341 -0.45 19.59 -10.64
CA LEU A 341 0.95 19.32 -10.34
C LEU A 341 1.30 20.00 -9.00
N THR A 342 1.34 19.23 -7.92
CA THR A 342 1.70 19.72 -6.58
C THR A 342 3.18 20.08 -6.51
N SER A 343 4.04 19.21 -7.05
CA SER A 343 5.47 19.46 -7.20
C SER A 343 6.09 18.49 -8.22
N LEU A 344 6.86 19.01 -9.15
CA LEU A 344 7.88 18.28 -9.89
C LEU A 344 9.23 18.87 -9.49
N THR A 345 10.18 18.03 -9.10
CA THR A 345 11.58 18.39 -8.90
C THR A 345 12.42 17.53 -9.84
N VAL A 346 13.32 18.15 -10.60
CA VAL A 346 14.35 17.49 -11.42
C VAL A 346 15.72 18.02 -11.01
N LEU A 347 16.65 17.11 -10.77
CA LEU A 347 18.02 17.38 -10.32
C LEU A 347 19.01 16.74 -11.28
N LYS A 348 19.99 17.50 -11.74
CA LYS A 348 21.07 17.01 -12.60
C LYS A 348 22.38 17.75 -12.29
N GLY A 349 23.29 17.11 -11.58
CA GLY A 349 24.49 17.77 -11.07
C GLY A 349 24.13 18.98 -10.19
N ALA A 350 24.64 20.16 -10.53
CA ALA A 350 24.30 21.43 -9.87
C ALA A 350 22.99 22.09 -10.36
N LYS A 351 22.34 21.52 -11.40
CA LYS A 351 21.13 22.09 -12.04
C LYS A 351 19.88 21.54 -11.36
N ARG A 352 18.92 22.42 -11.07
CA ARG A 352 17.63 22.07 -10.48
C ARG A 352 16.49 22.77 -11.23
N VAL A 353 15.43 22.01 -11.49
CA VAL A 353 14.15 22.51 -12.00
C VAL A 353 13.08 22.11 -10.99
N ASP A 354 12.36 23.09 -10.45
CA ASP A 354 11.12 22.86 -9.71
C ASP A 354 9.93 23.37 -10.53
N ALA A 355 8.80 22.68 -10.47
CA ALA A 355 7.58 23.09 -11.16
C ALA A 355 6.31 22.71 -10.39
N ALA A 356 5.33 23.61 -10.35
CA ALA A 356 4.02 23.37 -9.73
C ALA A 356 2.92 24.12 -10.48
N GLY A 357 1.69 23.58 -10.54
CA GLY A 357 0.58 24.25 -11.20
C GLY A 357 -0.55 23.33 -11.66
N SER A 358 -1.17 23.68 -12.79
CA SER A 358 -2.33 22.99 -13.34
C SER A 358 -2.21 22.83 -14.85
N LEU A 359 -2.42 21.60 -15.30
CA LEU A 359 -2.44 21.21 -16.72
C LEU A 359 -3.76 20.53 -17.07
N GLY A 360 -4.16 20.63 -18.33
CA GLY A 360 -5.29 19.96 -18.96
C GLY A 360 -5.10 19.92 -20.49
N LEU A 361 -6.14 19.57 -21.23
CA LEU A 361 -6.13 19.56 -22.70
C LEU A 361 -7.16 20.52 -23.28
N ASP A 362 -6.82 21.19 -24.38
CA ASP A 362 -7.72 22.03 -25.16
C ASP A 362 -8.52 21.21 -26.21
N ASP A 363 -9.49 21.84 -26.87
CA ASP A 363 -10.35 21.18 -27.85
C ASP A 363 -9.64 20.70 -29.12
N LEU A 364 -8.34 20.99 -29.28
CA LEU A 364 -7.49 20.49 -30.35
C LEU A 364 -6.42 19.50 -29.81
N HIS A 365 -6.69 18.91 -28.64
CA HIS A 365 -5.88 17.90 -27.95
C HIS A 365 -4.47 18.37 -27.54
N ARG A 366 -4.26 19.68 -27.40
CA ARG A 366 -2.98 20.28 -27.00
C ARG A 366 -2.97 20.54 -25.50
N ALA A 367 -1.79 20.48 -24.88
CA ALA A 367 -1.63 20.84 -23.48
C ALA A 367 -2.00 22.32 -23.24
N GLN A 368 -2.81 22.57 -22.21
CA GLN A 368 -3.19 23.91 -21.75
C GLN A 368 -3.04 24.04 -20.23
N GLY A 369 -2.80 25.26 -19.75
CA GLY A 369 -2.72 25.55 -18.31
C GLY A 369 -1.62 26.54 -17.91
N ARG A 370 -1.27 26.53 -16.63
CA ARG A 370 -0.20 27.34 -16.04
C ARG A 370 0.60 26.52 -15.06
N VAL A 371 1.92 26.59 -15.18
CA VAL A 371 2.90 25.97 -14.30
C VAL A 371 3.90 27.05 -13.91
N GLU A 372 4.08 27.30 -12.62
CA GLU A 372 5.21 28.10 -12.14
C GLU A 372 6.45 27.21 -12.16
N VAL A 373 7.54 27.68 -12.78
CA VAL A 373 8.79 26.92 -12.94
C VAL A 373 9.93 27.71 -12.32
N THR A 374 10.65 27.12 -11.37
CA THR A 374 11.87 27.68 -10.77
C THR A 374 13.09 26.97 -11.31
N LEU A 375 14.02 27.74 -11.86
CA LEU A 375 15.23 27.24 -12.51
C LEU A 375 16.47 27.70 -11.74
N THR A 376 17.30 26.76 -11.30
CA THR A 376 18.49 27.04 -10.47
C THR A 376 19.72 26.40 -11.11
N GLY A 377 20.81 27.16 -11.27
CA GLY A 377 22.03 26.71 -11.95
C GLY A 377 21.90 26.56 -13.47
N LEU A 378 20.87 27.18 -14.06
CA LEU A 378 20.53 27.12 -15.49
C LEU A 378 20.69 28.48 -16.18
N ASP A 379 21.54 29.35 -15.63
CA ASP A 379 21.76 30.72 -16.07
C ASP A 379 22.21 30.84 -17.53
N GLU A 380 23.04 29.90 -18.01
CA GLU A 380 23.50 29.83 -19.40
C GLU A 380 22.35 29.51 -20.37
N LEU A 381 21.45 28.61 -19.96
CA LEU A 381 20.25 28.25 -20.73
C LEU A 381 19.23 29.40 -20.75
N LEU A 382 19.06 30.11 -19.64
CA LEU A 382 18.24 31.32 -19.59
C LEU A 382 18.80 32.41 -20.51
N GLN A 383 20.12 32.61 -20.51
CA GLN A 383 20.79 33.58 -21.38
C GLN A 383 20.66 33.20 -22.87
N SER A 384 20.81 31.93 -23.25
CA SER A 384 20.64 31.49 -24.65
C SER A 384 19.19 31.63 -25.15
N MET A 385 18.20 31.56 -24.25
CA MET A 385 16.79 31.88 -24.53
C MET A 385 16.48 33.40 -24.50
N GLY A 386 17.48 34.28 -24.33
CA GLY A 386 17.30 35.72 -24.23
C GLY A 386 16.72 36.22 -22.90
N VAL A 387 16.54 35.33 -21.91
CA VAL A 387 16.08 35.67 -20.55
C VAL A 387 17.30 36.09 -19.72
N SER A 388 17.69 37.36 -19.82
CA SER A 388 18.66 37.92 -18.88
C SER A 388 18.04 38.13 -17.49
N PRO A 389 18.79 37.97 -16.38
CA PRO A 389 18.30 38.30 -15.03
C PRO A 389 17.78 39.75 -14.92
N ARG A 390 18.33 40.67 -15.71
CA ARG A 390 17.86 42.07 -15.81
C ARG A 390 16.48 42.17 -16.46
N THR A 391 16.21 41.44 -17.54
CA THR A 391 14.89 41.44 -18.19
C THR A 391 13.83 40.71 -17.37
N ALA A 392 14.19 39.65 -16.63
CA ALA A 392 13.30 39.02 -15.65
C ALA A 392 12.91 39.99 -14.53
N ALA A 393 13.88 40.76 -13.99
CA ALA A 393 13.62 41.82 -13.02
C ALA A 393 12.74 42.95 -13.58
N ILE A 394 12.93 43.35 -14.84
CA ILE A 394 12.08 44.36 -15.51
C ILE A 394 10.64 43.82 -15.70
N GLY A 395 10.47 42.54 -16.03
CA GLY A 395 9.15 41.90 -16.05
C GLY A 395 8.45 41.94 -14.68
N GLY A 396 9.19 41.69 -13.60
CA GLY A 396 8.70 41.84 -12.23
C GLY A 396 8.35 43.28 -11.85
N LEU A 397 9.07 44.27 -12.38
CA LEU A 397 8.77 45.69 -12.17
C LEU A 397 7.51 46.13 -12.93
N ILE A 398 7.32 45.70 -14.19
CA ILE A 398 6.11 45.98 -14.98
C ILE A 398 4.89 45.29 -14.35
N ALA A 399 5.05 44.04 -13.88
CA ALA A 399 4.00 43.35 -13.13
C ALA A 399 3.64 44.11 -11.84
N GLY A 400 4.62 44.60 -11.08
CA GLY A 400 4.41 45.39 -9.87
C GLY A 400 3.68 46.72 -10.09
N VAL A 401 3.89 47.37 -11.24
CA VAL A 401 3.17 48.60 -11.64
C VAL A 401 1.72 48.30 -12.07
N LEU A 402 1.46 47.13 -12.62
CA LEU A 402 0.11 46.68 -13.04
C LEU A 402 -0.65 45.89 -11.96
N GLY A 403 -0.24 45.98 -10.69
CA GLY A 403 -0.94 45.35 -9.56
C GLY A 403 -0.67 43.85 -9.38
N GLY A 404 0.28 43.28 -10.13
CA GLY A 404 0.78 41.94 -9.91
C GLY A 404 1.55 41.84 -8.59
N LYS A 405 1.16 40.89 -7.72
CA LYS A 405 1.94 40.56 -6.51
C LYS A 405 3.38 40.23 -6.91
N LYS A 406 4.36 40.81 -6.20
CA LYS A 406 5.77 40.39 -6.31
C LYS A 406 5.87 38.86 -6.25
N PRO A 407 6.73 38.22 -7.06
CA PRO A 407 7.22 36.89 -6.72
C PRO A 407 7.77 36.96 -5.29
N ALA A 408 7.24 36.13 -4.40
CA ALA A 408 7.81 36.00 -3.08
C ALA A 408 9.18 35.35 -3.23
N ASP A 409 10.21 35.89 -2.56
CA ASP A 409 11.38 35.09 -2.24
C ASP A 409 10.87 33.91 -1.39
N VAL A 410 10.91 32.70 -1.96
CA VAL A 410 10.56 31.48 -1.24
C VAL A 410 11.79 31.06 -0.47
N ASP A 411 11.74 31.21 0.86
CA ASP A 411 12.79 30.70 1.74
C ASP A 411 13.02 29.19 1.46
N PRO A 412 14.26 28.76 1.24
CA PRO A 412 14.54 27.36 0.91
C PRO A 412 14.21 26.44 2.10
N PRO A 413 13.78 25.19 1.85
CA PRO A 413 13.54 24.23 2.92
C PRO A 413 14.81 24.00 3.77
N PRO A 414 14.68 23.82 5.09
CA PRO A 414 15.82 23.75 6.00
C PRO A 414 16.71 22.54 5.67
N GLY A 415 17.93 22.82 5.20
CA GLY A 415 18.91 21.81 4.77
C GLY A 415 19.68 22.16 3.50
N ALA A 416 19.25 23.17 2.73
CA ALA A 416 19.96 23.62 1.54
C ALA A 416 21.22 24.43 1.87
N GLY A 417 22.39 23.79 1.89
CA GLY A 417 23.69 24.48 1.89
C GLY A 417 23.86 25.29 0.60
N ASN A 418 24.27 26.56 0.73
CA ASN A 418 24.52 27.51 -0.37
C ASN A 418 23.42 27.55 -1.45
N ALA A 419 22.27 28.14 -1.10
CA ALA A 419 21.20 28.39 -2.05
C ALA A 419 21.65 29.32 -3.21
N LEU A 420 21.95 28.72 -4.37
CA LEU A 420 22.01 29.43 -5.64
C LEU A 420 20.64 30.08 -5.90
N LYS A 421 20.63 31.33 -6.34
CA LYS A 421 19.39 32.08 -6.60
C LYS A 421 18.64 31.45 -7.78
N GLY A 422 17.54 30.76 -7.50
CA GLY A 422 16.63 30.26 -8.53
C GLY A 422 15.82 31.39 -9.17
N VAL A 423 15.58 31.30 -10.48
CA VAL A 423 14.72 32.22 -11.21
C VAL A 423 13.36 31.56 -11.41
N THR A 424 12.31 32.12 -10.82
CA THR A 424 10.92 31.65 -10.99
C THR A 424 10.25 32.36 -12.15
N LEU A 425 9.70 31.60 -13.10
CA LEU A 425 9.06 32.07 -14.31
C LEU A 425 7.72 31.33 -14.53
N PRO A 426 6.62 32.04 -14.85
CA PRO A 426 5.35 31.40 -15.18
C PRO A 426 5.43 30.80 -16.59
N LEU A 427 5.30 29.47 -16.69
CA LEU A 427 5.08 28.74 -17.93
C LEU A 427 3.57 28.68 -18.20
N ARG A 428 3.11 29.35 -19.25
CA ARG A 428 1.72 29.38 -19.68
C ARG A 428 1.56 28.59 -20.98
N LEU A 429 0.70 27.58 -20.97
CA LEU A 429 0.35 26.79 -22.15
C LEU A 429 -1.05 27.21 -22.61
N ASP A 430 -1.15 27.81 -23.79
CA ASP A 430 -2.40 28.39 -24.30
C ASP A 430 -2.39 28.50 -25.83
N GLY A 431 -3.52 28.22 -26.48
CA GLY A 431 -3.70 28.37 -27.93
C GLY A 431 -2.68 27.62 -28.79
N GLY A 432 -2.16 26.49 -28.31
CA GLY A 432 -1.09 25.73 -28.99
C GLY A 432 0.30 26.36 -28.90
N LYS A 433 0.56 27.24 -27.92
CA LYS A 433 1.87 27.86 -27.68
C LYS A 433 2.24 27.76 -26.19
N ALA A 434 3.52 27.54 -25.93
CA ALA A 434 4.11 27.66 -24.61
C ALA A 434 4.82 29.00 -24.47
N PHE A 435 4.52 29.74 -23.40
CA PHE A 435 5.14 31.02 -23.07
C PHE A 435 5.83 30.92 -21.72
N LEU A 436 7.12 31.25 -21.66
CA LEU A 436 7.87 31.37 -20.41
C LEU A 436 7.97 32.87 -20.08
N GLY A 437 7.16 33.32 -19.12
CA GLY A 437 6.89 34.76 -18.96
C GLY A 437 6.29 35.35 -20.24
N PRO A 438 6.84 36.46 -20.78
CA PRO A 438 6.35 37.06 -22.03
C PRO A 438 6.88 36.37 -23.30
N ILE A 439 7.86 35.46 -23.20
CA ILE A 439 8.58 34.92 -24.36
C ILE A 439 7.94 33.61 -24.83
N PRO A 440 7.56 33.46 -26.11
CA PRO A 440 7.13 32.17 -26.66
C PRO A 440 8.33 31.23 -26.78
N VAL A 441 8.30 30.10 -26.07
CA VAL A 441 9.41 29.11 -26.03
C VAL A 441 9.16 27.88 -26.89
N ALA A 442 7.90 27.49 -27.12
CA ALA A 442 7.57 26.35 -27.97
C ALA A 442 6.19 26.48 -28.64
N ARG A 443 5.98 25.72 -29.72
CA ARG A 443 4.64 25.41 -30.25
C ARG A 443 4.23 24.04 -29.71
N LEU A 444 2.96 23.90 -29.35
CA LEU A 444 2.40 22.67 -28.80
C LEU A 444 1.60 21.97 -29.90
N ALA A 445 2.05 20.78 -30.30
CA ALA A 445 1.30 19.90 -31.17
C ALA A 445 0.16 19.21 -30.39
N PRO A 446 -0.90 18.72 -31.07
CA PRO A 446 -1.85 17.78 -30.49
C PRO A 446 -1.12 16.56 -29.93
N LEU A 447 -1.54 16.04 -28.78
CA LEU A 447 -0.97 14.83 -28.19
C LEU A 447 -1.45 13.53 -28.88
N TYR A 448 -2.56 13.59 -29.62
CA TYR A 448 -3.13 12.47 -30.38
C TYR A 448 -4.04 12.94 -31.53
#